data_AF-R9SKY3-F1
#
_entry.id   AF-R9SKY3-F1
#
_cell.length_a   1.000
_cell.length_b   1.000
_cell.length_c   1.000
_cell.angle_alpha   90.00
_cell.angle_beta   90.00
_cell.angle_gamma   90.00
#
_symmetry.space_group_name_H-M   'P 1'
#
loop_
_entity.id
_entity.type
_entity.pdbx_description
1 polymer ?
#
loop_
_entity_poly.entity_id
_entity_poly.type
_entity_poly.pdbx_seq_one_letter_code
_entity_poly.pdbx_strand_id
1 'polypeptide(L)'
;MGQSTVYFCEDCGFEVTETSTVFCLDFESRKVEEMSLGRLASNFIAGKVNGYVYTTYCSDCQSMIKRFVLYKNEFGINEEKIANFILDNYEGNELITVSFINGDFFEEYQISDNLNGQLKSKKYGNLIECPNCGKNIPSSFSRFKNCPKCGSKDFIIRSSMLFD
;
A
#
# COMPACT_ATOMS: atom_id res chain seq x y z
N MET A 1 -9.25 13.07 -12.72
CA MET A 1 -10.25 12.56 -11.77
C MET A 1 -9.68 11.41 -10.95
N GLY A 2 -8.77 11.76 -10.05
CA GLY A 2 -8.32 10.92 -8.93
C GLY A 2 -9.41 10.82 -7.87
N GLN A 3 -9.55 9.66 -7.22
CA GLN A 3 -10.43 9.48 -6.06
C GLN A 3 -9.60 9.46 -4.78
N SER A 4 -9.91 10.35 -3.84
CA SER A 4 -9.37 10.32 -2.49
C SER A 4 -10.49 10.23 -1.46
N THR A 5 -10.33 9.35 -0.46
CA THR A 5 -11.27 9.17 0.65
C THR A 5 -10.61 9.62 1.94
N VAL A 6 -11.25 10.54 2.66
CA VAL A 6 -10.76 11.00 3.97
C VAL A 6 -11.48 10.25 5.09
N TYR A 7 -10.71 9.56 5.94
CA TYR A 7 -11.21 8.93 7.15
C TYR A 7 -10.81 9.76 8.37
N PHE A 8 -11.78 10.05 9.24
CA PHE A 8 -11.57 10.88 10.42
C PHE A 8 -12.25 10.28 11.64
N CYS A 9 -11.56 10.29 12.79
CA CYS A 9 -12.11 9.90 14.08
C CYS A 9 -12.42 11.13 14.94
N GLU A 10 -13.68 11.29 15.35
CA GLU A 10 -14.11 12.47 16.13
C GLU A 10 -13.58 12.45 17.57
N ASP A 11 -13.37 11.27 18.14
CA ASP A 11 -12.93 11.13 19.53
C ASP A 11 -11.45 11.44 19.75
N CYS A 12 -10.58 11.02 18.82
CA CYS A 12 -9.13 11.16 19.00
C CYS A 12 -8.45 12.05 17.95
N GLY A 13 -9.24 12.62 17.02
CA GLY A 13 -8.74 13.48 15.95
C GLY A 13 -7.84 12.77 14.94
N PHE A 14 -7.81 11.44 14.93
CA PHE A 14 -7.03 10.69 13.95
C PHE A 14 -7.62 10.89 12.55
N GLU A 15 -6.77 11.31 11.62
CA GLU A 15 -7.15 11.58 10.23
C GLU A 15 -6.19 10.89 9.28
N VAL A 16 -6.75 10.32 8.21
CA VAL A 16 -5.96 9.78 7.10
C VAL A 16 -6.70 10.00 5.79
N THR A 17 -5.94 10.35 4.77
CA THR A 17 -6.43 10.45 3.39
C THR A 17 -5.93 9.26 2.58
N GLU A 18 -6.84 8.40 2.15
CA GLU A 18 -6.55 7.27 1.27
C GLU A 18 -6.79 7.74 -0.18
N THR A 19 -5.72 7.88 -0.94
CA THR A 19 -5.82 8.20 -2.37
C THR A 19 -5.68 6.92 -3.18
N SER A 20 -6.52 6.75 -4.19
CA SER A 20 -6.30 5.71 -5.19
C SER A 20 -5.01 6.04 -5.93
N THR A 21 -3.92 5.36 -5.61
CA THR A 21 -2.59 5.65 -6.14
C THR A 21 -2.06 4.43 -6.88
N VAL A 22 -1.44 4.67 -8.02
CA VAL A 22 -0.61 3.68 -8.73
C VAL A 22 0.86 4.03 -8.55
N PHE A 23 1.71 3.02 -8.67
CA PHE A 23 3.15 3.23 -8.75
C PHE A 23 3.72 2.64 -10.03
N CYS A 24 4.84 3.20 -10.50
CA CYS A 24 5.70 2.59 -11.49
C CYS A 24 7.15 2.58 -10.99
N LEU A 25 7.94 1.63 -11.50
CA LEU A 25 9.36 1.56 -11.23
C LEU A 25 10.14 2.09 -12.43
N ASP A 26 10.91 3.16 -12.23
CA ASP A 26 11.88 3.65 -13.19
C ASP A 26 13.28 3.13 -12.81
N PHE A 27 13.69 2.06 -13.49
CA PHE A 27 15.00 1.44 -13.29
C PHE A 27 16.17 2.30 -13.81
N GLU A 28 15.92 3.23 -14.74
CA GLU A 28 16.97 4.11 -15.28
C GLU A 28 17.28 5.23 -14.29
N SER A 29 16.25 5.92 -13.78
CA SER A 29 16.43 6.96 -12.77
C SER A 29 16.53 6.44 -11.33
N ARG A 30 16.31 5.14 -11.12
CA ARG A 30 16.27 4.46 -9.81
C ARG A 30 15.25 5.09 -8.87
N LYS A 31 14.02 5.26 -9.35
CA LYS A 31 12.94 5.87 -8.58
C LYS A 31 11.70 4.98 -8.51
N VAL A 32 11.05 5.03 -7.35
CA VAL A 32 9.68 4.57 -7.17
C VAL A 32 8.77 5.79 -7.33
N GLU A 33 8.04 5.85 -8.43
CA GLU A 33 7.17 7.00 -8.71
C GLU A 33 5.72 6.66 -8.39
N GLU A 34 5.07 7.49 -7.57
CA GLU A 34 3.65 7.38 -7.21
C GLU A 34 2.81 8.43 -7.92
N MET A 35 1.64 8.01 -8.42
CA MET A 35 0.70 8.90 -9.11
C MET A 35 -0.73 8.57 -8.72
N SER A 36 -1.54 9.61 -8.46
CA SER A 36 -2.98 9.44 -8.24
C SER A 36 -3.69 8.92 -9.50
N LEU A 37 -4.61 7.97 -9.34
CA LEU A 37 -5.41 7.34 -10.41
C LEU A 37 -6.35 8.35 -11.08
N GLY A 38 -5.84 9.15 -12.02
CA GLY A 38 -6.62 10.04 -12.88
C GLY A 38 -6.54 9.66 -14.36
N ARG A 39 -7.03 10.53 -15.27
CA ARG A 39 -6.93 10.30 -16.73
C ARG A 39 -5.48 10.08 -17.18
N LEU A 40 -4.53 10.75 -16.53
CA LEU A 40 -3.10 10.69 -16.84
C LEU A 40 -2.40 9.41 -16.37
N ALA A 41 -2.97 8.68 -15.39
CA ALA A 41 -2.40 7.42 -14.90
C ALA A 41 -2.35 6.34 -15.99
N SER A 42 -3.26 6.38 -16.98
CA SER A 42 -3.27 5.45 -18.12
C SER A 42 -1.99 5.52 -18.98
N ASN A 43 -1.43 6.72 -19.16
CA ASN A 43 -0.17 6.93 -19.88
C ASN A 43 1.05 6.57 -19.03
N PHE A 44 0.94 6.70 -17.71
CA PHE A 44 1.98 6.36 -16.75
C PHE A 44 2.16 4.84 -16.57
N ILE A 45 1.07 4.08 -16.73
CA ILE A 45 1.06 2.60 -16.73
C ILE A 45 1.78 2.01 -17.95
N ALA A 46 2.27 2.83 -18.89
CA ALA A 46 3.27 2.38 -19.89
C ALA A 46 4.63 2.03 -19.25
N GLY A 47 4.81 2.32 -17.94
CA GLY A 47 5.89 1.82 -17.14
C GLY A 47 5.92 0.28 -17.07
N LYS A 48 7.12 -0.24 -17.23
CA LYS A 48 7.53 -1.65 -17.34
C LYS A 48 7.08 -2.56 -16.20
N VAL A 49 7.08 -2.04 -14.97
CA VAL A 49 6.54 -2.68 -13.76
C VAL A 49 5.67 -1.65 -13.05
N ASN A 50 4.42 -2.01 -12.76
CA ASN A 50 3.46 -1.09 -12.14
C ASN A 50 2.44 -1.82 -11.27
N GLY A 51 1.76 -1.05 -10.42
CA GLY A 51 0.81 -1.58 -9.47
C GLY A 51 0.06 -0.51 -8.69
N TYR A 52 -0.61 -0.93 -7.63
CA TYR A 52 -1.39 -0.08 -6.73
C TYR A 52 -0.65 0.16 -5.42
N VAL A 53 -0.89 1.33 -4.82
CA VAL A 53 -0.39 1.66 -3.49
C VAL A 53 -1.58 1.75 -2.54
N TYR A 54 -1.50 1.05 -1.42
CA TYR A 54 -2.45 1.14 -0.32
C TYR A 54 -1.76 1.62 0.93
N THR A 55 -2.51 2.25 1.82
CA THR A 55 -2.03 2.66 3.14
C THR A 55 -2.89 2.03 4.23
N THR A 56 -2.27 1.61 5.32
CA THR A 56 -2.95 1.09 6.49
C THR A 56 -2.22 1.49 7.78
N TYR A 57 -2.75 1.08 8.93
CA TYR A 57 -2.23 1.44 10.24
C TYR A 57 -2.18 0.22 11.16
N CYS A 58 -1.10 0.08 11.93
CA CYS A 58 -1.02 -0.89 13.00
C CYS A 58 -1.29 -0.23 14.35
N SER A 59 -2.35 -0.69 15.04
CA SER A 59 -2.69 -0.22 16.38
C SER A 59 -1.67 -0.61 17.45
N ASP A 60 -1.03 -1.77 17.31
CA ASP A 60 -0.09 -2.29 18.30
C ASP A 60 1.22 -1.49 18.34
N CYS A 61 1.79 -1.15 17.18
CA CYS A 61 3.05 -0.40 17.08
C CYS A 61 2.87 1.06 16.63
N GLN A 62 1.62 1.50 16.47
CA GLN A 62 1.25 2.87 16.09
C GLN A 62 1.95 3.37 14.81
N SER A 63 2.17 2.47 13.85
CA SER A 63 2.92 2.76 12.63
C SER A 63 2.01 2.81 11.41
N MET A 64 2.25 3.79 10.55
CA MET A 64 1.69 3.84 9.20
C MET A 64 2.45 2.88 8.30
N ILE A 65 1.71 2.13 7.49
CA ILE A 65 2.27 1.11 6.61
C ILE A 65 1.80 1.40 5.19
N LYS A 66 2.75 1.51 4.27
CA LYS A 66 2.50 1.61 2.84
C LYS A 66 2.70 0.24 2.19
N ARG A 67 1.77 -0.13 1.33
CA ARG A 67 1.72 -1.43 0.67
C ARG A 67 1.72 -1.25 -0.84
N PHE A 68 2.78 -1.71 -1.48
CA PHE A 68 2.94 -1.74 -2.93
C PHE A 68 2.42 -3.08 -3.45
N VAL A 69 1.38 -3.07 -4.26
CA VAL A 69 0.78 -4.28 -4.84
C VAL A 69 1.04 -4.29 -6.33
N LEU A 70 1.94 -5.16 -6.78
CA LEU A 70 2.26 -5.31 -8.18
C LEU A 70 1.10 -5.88 -8.98
N TYR A 71 0.72 -5.16 -10.03
CA TYR A 71 -0.32 -5.57 -10.97
C TYR A 71 0.25 -6.09 -12.28
N LYS A 72 1.30 -5.44 -12.79
CA LYS A 72 1.93 -5.78 -14.08
C LYS A 72 3.45 -5.79 -13.96
N ASN A 73 4.07 -6.82 -14.54
CA ASN A 73 5.51 -6.97 -14.65
C ASN A 73 5.85 -7.47 -16.06
N GLU A 74 6.04 -6.54 -16.99
CA GLU A 74 6.25 -6.89 -18.41
C GLU A 74 7.65 -7.45 -18.70
N PHE A 75 8.59 -7.28 -17.77
CA PHE A 75 10.01 -7.62 -17.96
C PHE A 75 10.38 -8.99 -17.40
N GLY A 76 9.43 -9.67 -16.76
CA GLY A 76 9.70 -10.91 -16.03
C GLY A 76 10.78 -10.71 -14.96
N ILE A 77 10.86 -9.51 -14.38
CA ILE A 77 11.83 -9.24 -13.31
C ILE A 77 11.42 -10.07 -12.11
N ASN A 78 12.40 -10.72 -11.48
CA ASN A 78 12.17 -11.49 -10.28
C ASN A 78 11.58 -10.61 -9.16
N GLU A 79 10.61 -11.14 -8.44
CA GLU A 79 9.86 -10.48 -7.38
C GLU A 79 10.76 -9.95 -6.25
N GLU A 80 11.77 -10.70 -5.84
CA GLU A 80 12.78 -10.28 -4.86
C GLU A 80 13.53 -9.03 -5.34
N LYS A 81 13.90 -8.96 -6.62
CA LYS A 81 14.59 -7.79 -7.18
C LYS A 81 13.71 -6.56 -7.19
N ILE A 82 12.43 -6.72 -7.50
CA ILE A 82 11.44 -5.64 -7.47
C ILE A 82 11.29 -5.13 -6.04
N ALA A 83 11.14 -6.04 -5.08
CA ALA A 83 10.89 -5.66 -3.71
C ALA A 83 12.12 -4.98 -3.08
N ASN A 84 13.34 -5.51 -3.33
CA ASN A 84 14.58 -4.83 -2.94
C ASN A 84 14.71 -3.47 -3.60
N PHE A 85 14.37 -3.34 -4.89
CA PHE A 85 14.38 -2.04 -5.56
C PHE A 85 13.45 -1.03 -4.88
N ILE A 86 12.24 -1.44 -4.48
CA ILE A 86 11.30 -0.54 -3.78
C ILE A 86 11.88 -0.14 -2.41
N LEU A 87 12.38 -1.10 -1.64
CA LEU A 87 12.96 -0.85 -0.31
C LEU A 87 14.17 0.08 -0.37
N ASP A 88 15.02 -0.08 -1.39
CA ASP A 88 16.26 0.68 -1.54
C ASP A 88 16.04 2.11 -2.09
N ASN A 89 14.93 2.36 -2.80
CA ASN A 89 14.73 3.60 -3.58
C ASN A 89 13.44 4.36 -3.23
N TYR A 90 12.68 3.93 -2.23
CA TYR A 90 11.52 4.66 -1.73
C TYR A 90 11.91 5.66 -0.63
N GLU A 91 11.56 6.93 -0.81
CA GLU A 91 11.98 8.03 0.08
C GLU A 91 10.96 8.41 1.17
N GLY A 92 9.92 7.59 1.39
CA GLY A 92 8.90 7.87 2.42
C GLY A 92 9.25 7.33 3.82
N ASN A 93 8.55 7.83 4.84
CA ASN A 93 8.79 7.50 6.25
C ASN A 93 7.92 6.32 6.75
N GLU A 94 7.02 5.80 5.92
CA GLU A 94 6.17 4.68 6.28
C GLU A 94 6.94 3.36 6.25
N LEU A 95 6.47 2.39 7.03
CA LEU A 95 6.93 1.01 6.86
C LEU A 95 6.41 0.46 5.53
N ILE A 96 7.25 -0.28 4.82
CA ILE A 96 6.93 -0.74 3.47
C ILE A 96 6.57 -2.22 3.49
N THR A 97 5.61 -2.60 2.66
CA THR A 97 5.33 -3.99 2.29
C THR A 97 5.14 -4.08 0.77
N VAL A 98 5.61 -5.16 0.15
CA VAL A 98 5.53 -5.36 -1.31
C VAL A 98 4.85 -6.69 -1.62
N SER A 99 3.70 -6.65 -2.29
CA SER A 99 2.81 -7.77 -2.61
C SER A 99 2.67 -7.96 -4.12
N PHE A 100 2.31 -9.17 -4.57
CA PHE A 100 2.23 -9.53 -5.99
C PHE A 100 0.86 -10.16 -6.31
N ILE A 101 0.50 -10.20 -7.60
CA ILE A 101 -0.77 -10.76 -8.09
C ILE A 101 -0.44 -11.86 -9.12
N ASN A 102 -1.01 -13.07 -8.98
CA ASN A 102 -0.69 -14.22 -9.84
C ASN A 102 -1.96 -14.89 -10.43
N GLY A 103 -2.44 -14.36 -11.56
CA GLY A 103 -3.65 -14.84 -12.25
C GLY A 103 -4.95 -14.40 -11.54
N ASP A 104 -5.95 -15.28 -11.47
CA ASP A 104 -7.21 -15.05 -10.72
C ASP A 104 -7.05 -15.24 -9.20
N PHE A 105 -5.84 -15.59 -8.76
CA PHE A 105 -5.47 -15.79 -7.35
C PHE A 105 -4.39 -14.76 -6.98
N PHE A 106 -4.49 -14.16 -5.78
CA PHE A 106 -3.46 -13.23 -5.31
C PHE A 106 -2.50 -13.96 -4.38
N GLU A 107 -1.21 -13.89 -4.70
CA GLU A 107 -0.12 -14.39 -3.88
C GLU A 107 0.61 -13.17 -3.28
N GLU A 108 0.27 -12.84 -2.04
CA GLU A 108 0.95 -11.77 -1.32
C GLU A 108 2.31 -12.29 -0.85
N TYR A 109 3.36 -11.70 -1.38
CA TYR A 109 4.65 -11.68 -0.72
C TYR A 109 4.64 -10.50 0.26
N GLN A 110 5.31 -10.64 1.39
CA GLN A 110 5.50 -9.58 2.36
C GLN A 110 6.98 -9.57 2.69
N ILE A 111 7.63 -8.44 2.48
CA ILE A 111 8.96 -8.18 3.03
C ILE A 111 8.76 -7.32 4.27
N SER A 112 9.25 -7.78 5.41
CA SER A 112 9.29 -7.02 6.66
C SER A 112 10.73 -6.85 7.12
N ASP A 113 11.04 -5.66 7.64
CA ASP A 113 12.39 -5.22 8.02
C ASP A 113 13.11 -6.12 9.05
N ASN A 114 12.40 -7.04 9.71
CA ASN A 114 12.91 -7.89 10.77
C ASN A 114 13.15 -9.36 10.37
N LEU A 115 12.97 -9.72 9.10
CA LEU A 115 13.24 -11.07 8.59
C LEU A 115 14.13 -10.95 7.36
N ASN A 116 15.35 -11.51 7.43
CA ASN A 116 16.15 -11.84 6.24
C ASN A 116 15.19 -12.34 5.15
N GLY A 117 14.96 -11.53 4.10
CA GLY A 117 13.79 -11.61 3.22
C GLY A 117 13.32 -13.04 2.96
N GLN A 118 12.17 -13.41 3.55
CA GLN A 118 11.52 -14.68 3.26
C GLN A 118 10.15 -14.41 2.65
N LEU A 119 9.97 -14.94 1.45
CA LEU A 119 8.70 -15.02 0.74
C LEU A 119 7.70 -15.81 1.59
N LYS A 120 6.85 -15.12 2.37
CA LYS A 120 5.71 -15.74 3.03
C LYS A 120 4.51 -15.58 2.13
N SER A 121 4.10 -16.66 1.45
CA SER A 121 2.86 -16.66 0.68
C SER A 121 1.65 -16.56 1.61
N LYS A 122 0.89 -15.46 1.50
CA LYS A 122 -0.46 -15.36 2.07
C LYS A 122 -1.47 -15.06 0.96
N LYS A 123 -2.66 -15.63 1.10
CA LYS A 123 -3.79 -15.44 0.17
C LYS A 123 -4.32 -14.02 0.28
N TYR A 124 -4.89 -13.46 -0.80
CA TYR A 124 -5.62 -12.19 -0.76
C TYR A 124 -6.51 -12.11 0.48
N GLY A 125 -6.16 -11.21 1.39
CA GLY A 125 -6.81 -11.08 2.67
C GLY A 125 -7.29 -9.66 2.88
N ASN A 126 -8.35 -9.54 3.65
CA ASN A 126 -8.65 -8.27 4.32
C ASN A 126 -7.59 -7.92 5.37
N LEU A 127 -6.51 -8.71 5.52
CA LEU A 127 -5.47 -8.59 6.54
C LEU A 127 -4.07 -8.75 5.92
N ILE A 128 -3.10 -7.99 6.45
CA ILE A 128 -1.66 -8.12 6.22
C ILE A 128 -0.92 -8.26 7.55
N GLU A 129 0.32 -8.75 7.54
CA GLU A 129 1.17 -8.78 8.74
C GLU A 129 1.94 -7.46 8.87
N CYS A 130 1.85 -6.80 10.02
CA CYS A 130 2.61 -5.57 10.29
C CYS A 130 4.12 -5.88 10.26
N PRO A 131 4.93 -5.17 9.45
CA PRO A 131 6.35 -5.48 9.32
C PRO A 131 7.16 -5.17 10.59
N ASN A 132 6.67 -4.27 11.44
CA ASN A 132 7.34 -3.91 12.69
C ASN A 132 7.07 -4.92 13.82
N CYS A 133 5.80 -5.32 14.04
CA CYS A 133 5.41 -6.11 15.21
C CYS A 133 4.78 -7.49 14.92
N GLY A 134 4.62 -7.89 13.66
CA GLY A 134 4.11 -9.22 13.27
C GLY A 134 2.60 -9.42 13.47
N LYS A 135 1.85 -8.38 13.87
CA LYS A 135 0.40 -8.47 14.08
C LYS A 135 -0.36 -8.43 12.77
N ASN A 136 -1.43 -9.22 12.64
CA ASN A 136 -2.32 -9.13 11.49
C ASN A 136 -3.22 -7.90 11.62
N ILE A 137 -3.21 -7.03 10.61
CA ILE A 137 -3.95 -5.76 10.55
C ILE A 137 -4.72 -5.66 9.24
N PRO A 138 -5.80 -4.87 9.15
CA PRO A 138 -6.50 -4.64 7.89
C PRO A 138 -5.60 -4.16 6.75
N SER A 139 -5.88 -4.61 5.53
CA SER A 139 -5.04 -4.33 4.36
C SER A 139 -5.18 -2.91 3.77
N SER A 140 -6.17 -2.14 4.22
CA SER A 140 -6.43 -0.75 3.83
C SER A 140 -7.35 -0.08 4.85
N PHE A 141 -7.47 1.25 4.81
CA PHE A 141 -8.30 1.98 5.76
C PHE A 141 -9.80 1.67 5.61
N SER A 142 -10.24 1.45 4.37
CA SER A 142 -11.62 1.04 4.02
C SER A 142 -12.12 -0.21 4.76
N ARG A 143 -11.21 -1.02 5.32
CA ARG A 143 -11.53 -2.28 6.00
C ARG A 143 -11.68 -2.14 7.51
N PHE A 144 -11.29 -1.00 8.10
CA PHE A 144 -11.50 -0.77 9.52
C PHE A 144 -12.97 -0.48 9.82
N LYS A 145 -13.52 -1.18 10.83
CA LYS A 145 -14.86 -0.91 11.35
C LYS A 145 -14.88 0.21 12.38
N ASN A 146 -13.76 0.40 13.08
CA ASN A 146 -13.57 1.34 14.17
C ASN A 146 -12.26 2.09 13.95
N CYS A 147 -12.07 3.23 14.61
CA CYS A 147 -10.84 3.99 14.60
C CYS A 147 -9.67 3.10 15.03
N PRO A 148 -8.62 2.96 14.20
CA PRO A 148 -7.52 2.06 14.52
C PRO A 148 -6.59 2.62 15.60
N LYS A 149 -6.69 3.91 15.94
CA LYS A 149 -5.88 4.56 16.97
C LYS A 149 -6.49 4.47 18.38
N CYS A 150 -7.81 4.63 18.52
CA CYS A 150 -8.47 4.67 19.82
C CYS A 150 -9.60 3.64 20.01
N GLY A 151 -9.97 2.90 18.97
CA GLY A 151 -11.06 1.91 19.02
C GLY A 151 -12.48 2.48 18.92
N SER A 152 -12.63 3.81 18.78
CA SER A 152 -13.93 4.48 18.65
C SER A 152 -14.72 4.02 17.43
N LYS A 153 -16.05 4.00 17.55
CA LYS A 153 -16.98 3.75 16.44
C LYS A 153 -17.26 5.01 15.62
N ASP A 154 -16.91 6.18 16.13
CA ASP A 154 -17.08 7.48 15.45
C ASP A 154 -15.92 7.72 14.48
N PHE A 155 -15.68 6.72 13.63
CA PHE A 155 -14.71 6.73 12.54
C PHE A 155 -15.48 6.85 11.23
N ILE A 156 -15.56 8.07 10.72
CA ILE A 156 -16.44 8.43 9.61
C ILE A 156 -15.65 8.78 8.36
N ILE A 157 -16.30 8.63 7.21
CA ILE A 157 -15.78 9.06 5.90
C ILE A 157 -16.24 10.50 5.67
N ARG A 158 -15.30 11.46 5.66
CA ARG A 158 -15.63 12.90 5.57
C ARG A 158 -15.70 13.45 4.15
N SER A 159 -15.09 12.81 3.15
CA SER A 159 -15.31 13.13 1.72
C SER A 159 -14.67 12.10 0.80
N SER A 160 -15.27 11.93 -0.38
CA SER A 160 -14.61 11.38 -1.57
C SER A 160 -14.44 12.52 -2.57
N MET A 161 -13.26 13.11 -2.67
CA MET A 161 -13.00 14.20 -3.61
C MET A 161 -12.54 13.64 -4.95
N LEU A 162 -13.12 14.16 -6.03
CA LEU A 162 -12.65 13.97 -7.41
C LEU A 162 -11.78 15.19 -7.75
N PHE A 163 -10.49 14.99 -7.98
CA PHE A 163 -9.59 16.05 -8.46
C PHE A 163 -9.24 15.80 -9.93
N ASP A 164 -9.29 16.85 -10.75
CA ASP A 164 -9.08 16.78 -12.20
C ASP A 164 -7.70 16.24 -12.59
#